data_AF-A0A660PDG8-F1
#
_entry.id   AF-A0A660PDG8-F1
#
_cell.length_a   1.000
_cell.length_b   1.000
_cell.length_c   1.000
_cell.angle_alpha   90.00
_cell.angle_beta   90.00
_cell.angle_gamma   90.00
#
_symmetry.space_group_name_H-M   'P 1'
#
loop_
_entity.id
_entity.type
_entity.pdbx_description
1 polymer ?
#
loop_
_entity_poly.entity_id
_entity_poly.type
_entity_poly.pdbx_seq_one_letter_code
_entity_poly.pdbx_strand_id
1 'polypeptide(L)' 'GNNGWVAFEVGEIRSGKINLDEHVIPLGLSAGFRCNGVVINQQSFTKTSNIWGVDNNSKGTNSNRIVLFQK' A
#
# COMPACT_ATOMS: atom_id res chain seq x y z
N GLY A 1 7.90 5.55 27.50
CA GLY A 1 8.45 4.60 26.54
C GLY A 1 7.86 4.96 25.20
N ASN A 2 8.59 5.69 24.37
CA ASN A 2 8.06 6.32 23.16
C ASN A 2 8.90 5.89 21.95
N ASN A 3 8.88 4.58 21.65
CA ASN A 3 9.53 4.00 20.47
C ASN A 3 8.56 3.02 19.78
N GLY A 4 7.28 3.40 19.71
CA GLY A 4 6.25 2.57 19.10
C GLY A 4 6.33 2.67 17.58
N TRP A 5 6.29 1.53 16.89
CA TRP A 5 6.22 1.48 15.43
C TRP A 5 4.82 1.05 14.99
N VAL A 6 4.32 1.65 13.92
CA VAL A 6 3.09 1.25 13.26
C VAL A 6 3.39 1.03 11.77
N ALA A 7 3.22 -0.20 11.31
CA ALA A 7 3.19 -0.53 9.90
C ALA A 7 1.73 -0.57 9.45
N PHE A 8 1.35 0.33 8.56
CA PHE A 8 -0.02 0.48 8.10
C PHE A 8 -0.11 0.10 6.62
N GLU A 9 -0.64 -1.09 6.34
CA GLU A 9 -0.88 -1.55 4.98
C GLU A 9 -1.98 -0.72 4.33
N VAL A 10 -1.73 -0.26 3.10
CA VAL A 10 -2.67 0.54 2.33
C VAL A 10 -2.85 -0.01 0.93
N GLY A 11 -4.09 0.01 0.49
CA GLY A 11 -4.45 -0.39 -0.87
C GLY A 11 -4.56 0.79 -1.82
N GLU A 12 -5.17 0.49 -2.96
CA GLU A 12 -5.55 1.44 -3.98
C GLU A 12 -7.04 1.34 -4.26
N ILE A 13 -7.67 2.44 -4.64
CA ILE A 13 -9.09 2.47 -5.01
C ILE A 13 -9.26 2.99 -6.45
N ARG A 14 -10.50 2.89 -6.96
CA ARG A 14 -10.86 3.32 -8.33
C ARG A 14 -9.98 2.66 -9.41
N SER A 15 -9.72 1.35 -9.26
CA SER A 15 -8.89 0.57 -10.18
C SER A 15 -7.44 1.08 -10.29
N GLY A 16 -6.79 1.35 -9.15
CA GLY A 16 -5.39 1.80 -9.11
C GLY A 16 -5.18 3.29 -9.43
N LYS A 17 -6.24 4.09 -9.53
CA LYS A 17 -6.13 5.53 -9.81
C LYS A 17 -5.81 6.37 -8.59
N ILE A 18 -6.09 5.85 -7.39
CA ILE A 18 -5.81 6.54 -6.13
C ILE A 18 -5.07 5.59 -5.22
N ASN A 19 -3.86 5.99 -4.83
CA ASN A 19 -3.05 5.29 -3.82
C ASN A 19 -3.42 5.84 -2.43
N LEU A 20 -3.79 4.97 -1.49
CA LEU A 20 -4.28 5.42 -0.19
C LEU A 20 -3.16 5.90 0.76
N ASP A 21 -1.89 5.59 0.52
CA ASP A 21 -0.76 6.16 1.30
C ASP A 21 -0.73 7.69 1.23
N GLU A 22 -1.04 8.27 0.06
CA GLU A 22 -1.08 9.73 -0.13
C GLU A 22 -2.09 10.41 0.81
N HIS A 23 -3.12 9.67 1.25
CA HIS A 23 -4.13 10.13 2.21
C HIS A 23 -3.80 9.72 3.65
N VAL A 24 -3.22 8.54 3.86
CA VAL A 24 -2.89 8.03 5.20
C VAL A 24 -1.72 8.80 5.83
N ILE A 25 -0.72 9.20 5.05
CA ILE A 25 0.43 9.97 5.55
C ILE A 25 -0.01 11.27 6.26
N PRO A 26 -0.77 12.19 5.65
CA PRO A 26 -1.18 13.41 6.32
C PRO A 26 -2.08 13.17 7.54
N LEU A 27 -2.89 12.11 7.54
CA LEU A 27 -3.69 11.71 8.70
C LEU A 27 -2.81 11.24 9.86
N GLY A 28 -1.80 10.41 9.58
CA GLY A 28 -0.83 9.95 10.58
C GLY A 28 -0.02 11.10 11.18
N LEU A 29 0.44 12.04 10.34
CA LEU A 29 1.12 13.25 10.80
C LEU A 29 0.23 14.09 11.71
N SER A 30 -1.04 14.28 11.33
CA SER A 30 -2.02 15.03 12.12
C SER A 30 -2.37 14.34 13.44
N ALA A 31 -2.32 13.00 13.49
CA ALA A 31 -2.48 12.20 14.70
C ALA A 31 -1.22 12.19 15.60
N GLY A 32 -0.17 12.94 15.22
CA GLY A 32 1.06 13.08 15.99
C GLY A 32 1.97 11.86 15.88
N PHE A 33 1.98 11.18 14.73
CA PHE A 33 3.04 10.24 14.37
C PHE A 33 4.10 10.91 13.49
N ARG A 34 5.32 10.37 13.49
CA ARG A 34 6.31 10.66 12.46
C ARG A 34 6.18 9.63 11.34
N CYS A 35 6.19 10.08 10.09
CA CYS A 35 6.26 9.19 8.93
C CYS A 35 7.72 8.92 8.57
N ASN A 36 8.13 7.66 8.58
CA ASN A 36 9.49 7.25 8.22
C ASN A 36 9.60 6.87 6.74
N GLY A 37 8.49 6.57 6.08
CA GLY A 37 8.44 6.30 4.64
C GLY A 37 7.32 5.35 4.22
N VAL A 38 7.28 5.06 2.92
CA VAL A 38 6.38 4.06 2.33
C VAL A 38 7.21 2.93 1.73
N VAL A 39 6.94 1.71 2.16
CA VAL A 39 7.52 0.49 1.58
C VAL A 39 6.59 0.03 0.46
N ILE A 40 7.14 -0.17 -0.73
CA ILE A 40 6.40 -0.64 -1.91
C ILE A 40 6.95 -2.00 -2.29
N ASN A 41 6.16 -3.05 -2.11
CA ASN A 41 6.49 -4.38 -2.58
C ASN A 41 5.88 -4.58 -3.98
N GLN A 42 6.72 -4.47 -5.00
CA GLN A 42 6.33 -4.69 -6.39
C GLN A 42 6.61 -6.15 -6.77
N GLN A 43 5.59 -7.02 -6.64
CA GLN A 43 5.68 -8.40 -7.11
C GLN A 43 5.11 -8.54 -8.51
N SER A 44 5.93 -9.04 -9.43
CA SER A 44 5.46 -9.54 -10.72
C SER A 44 4.76 -10.87 -10.49
N PHE A 45 3.45 -10.83 -10.22
CA PHE A 45 2.65 -12.04 -10.13
C PHE A 45 2.53 -12.69 -11.52
N THR A 46 3.35 -13.70 -11.80
CA THR A 46 3.07 -14.71 -12.84
C THR A 46 2.11 -15.74 -12.25
N LYS A 47 0.89 -15.33 -11.89
CA LYS A 47 -0.12 -16.27 -11.40
C LYS A 47 -0.61 -17.12 -12.58
N THR A 48 -0.84 -18.39 -12.29
CA THR A 48 -1.64 -19.40 -13.00
C THR A 48 -3.11 -18.95 -13.19
N SER A 49 -3.38 -17.68 -13.50
CA SER A 49 -4.72 -17.10 -13.72
C SER A 49 -5.37 -17.54 -15.04
N ASN A 50 -4.62 -18.17 -15.95
CA ASN A 50 -5.11 -18.60 -17.28
C ASN A 50 -6.11 -19.77 -17.26
N ILE A 51 -6.33 -20.43 -16.12
CA ILE A 51 -7.22 -21.60 -16.05
C ILE A 51 -8.71 -21.19 -15.89
N TRP A 52 -8.99 -19.96 -15.45
CA TRP A 52 -10.37 -19.54 -15.11
C TRP A 52 -10.89 -18.32 -15.89
N GLY A 53 -10.28 -17.97 -17.02
CA GLY A 53 -10.81 -16.92 -17.92
C GLY A 53 -10.87 -15.51 -17.31
N VAL A 54 -10.12 -15.26 -16.23
CA VAL A 54 -9.94 -13.91 -15.69
C VAL A 54 -8.77 -13.31 -16.47
N ASP A 55 -9.07 -12.42 -17.41
CA ASP A 55 -8.05 -11.69 -18.18
C ASP A 55 -7.13 -10.96 -17.21
N ASN A 56 -5.93 -11.53 -17.04
CA ASN A 56 -4.83 -10.81 -16.45
C ASN A 56 -4.41 -9.72 -17.45
N ASN A 57 -4.08 -8.55 -16.90
CA ASN A 57 -3.43 -7.42 -17.59
C ASN A 57 -4.35 -6.30 -18.12
N SER A 58 -5.35 -5.86 -17.33
CA SER A 58 -6.00 -4.55 -17.55
C SER A 58 -5.81 -3.55 -16.40
N LYS A 59 -5.39 -3.97 -15.20
CA LYS A 59 -5.41 -3.13 -13.98
C LYS A 59 -4.31 -3.49 -12.96
N GLY A 60 -3.05 -3.17 -13.27
CA GLY A 60 -2.00 -2.97 -12.27
C GLY A 60 -1.34 -4.24 -11.70
N THR A 61 -0.01 -4.24 -11.70
CA THR A 61 0.81 -5.09 -10.83
C THR A 61 0.34 -4.89 -9.40
N ASN A 62 -0.16 -5.93 -8.73
CA ASN A 62 -0.59 -5.87 -7.33
C ASN A 62 0.64 -5.50 -6.47
N SER A 63 0.85 -4.20 -6.28
CA SER A 63 1.95 -3.65 -5.52
C SER A 63 1.41 -3.38 -4.13
N ASN A 64 1.91 -4.13 -3.14
CA ASN A 64 1.52 -3.89 -1.77
C ASN A 64 2.27 -2.67 -1.23
N ARG A 65 1.56 -1.76 -0.55
CA ARG A 65 2.14 -0.53 -0.01
C ARG A 65 1.93 -0.51 1.50
N ILE A 66 2.98 -0.15 2.24
CA ILE A 66 2.94 -0.06 3.70
C ILE A 66 3.52 1.29 4.11
N VAL A 67 2.75 2.09 4.86
CA VAL A 67 3.23 3.32 5.48
C VAL A 67 3.82 2.99 6.84
N LEU A 68 5.06 3.42 7.09
CA LEU A 68 5.75 3.18 8.35
C LEU A 68 5.73 4.45 9.22
N PHE A 69 5.09 4.36 10.37
CA PHE A 69 5.01 5.43 11.35
C PHE A 69 5.76 5.09 12.65
N GLN A 70 6.17 6.15 13.36
CA GLN A 70 6.78 6.07 14.69
C GLN A 70 6.09 7.03 15.68
N LYS A 71 5.91 6.60 16.92
CA LYS A 71 5.37 7.37 18.06
C LYS A 71 6.45 7.70 19.08
#